data_AF-A0A7C6LYM1-F1
#
_entry.id   AF-A0A7C6LYM1-F1
#
_cell.length_a   1.000
_cell.length_b   1.000
_cell.length_c   1.000
_cell.angle_alpha   90.00
_cell.angle_beta   90.00
_cell.angle_gamma   90.00
#
_symmetry.space_group_name_H-M   'P 1'
#
loop_
_entity.id
_entity.type
_entity.pdbx_description
1 polymer ?
#
loop_
_entity_poly.entity_id
_entity_poly.type
_entity_poly.pdbx_seq_one_letter_code
_entity_poly.pdbx_strand_id
1 'polypeptide(L)'
;NPKLLKEHYRELLHTHKCTDLIKLIKTIYEKNIDLINNGKHLGQIDNKYIKQAEDLLYGELAIVLNISKEEVRDYITSRIQGLETAKS
;
A
#
# COMPACT_ATOMS: atom_id res chain seq x y z
N ASN A 1 23.44 -4.57 23.39
CA ASN A 1 24.02 -4.22 22.07
C ASN A 1 23.06 -3.26 21.36
N PRO A 2 23.38 -1.96 21.21
CA PRO A 2 22.46 -0.95 20.67
C PRO A 2 21.97 -1.22 19.24
N LYS A 3 22.76 -1.95 18.44
CA LYS A 3 22.43 -2.32 17.06
C LYS A 3 21.22 -3.25 16.96
N LEU A 4 21.18 -4.28 17.81
CA LEU A 4 20.07 -5.24 17.92
C LEU A 4 18.76 -4.56 18.38
N LEU A 5 18.87 -3.57 19.27
CA LEU A 5 17.71 -2.84 19.78
C LEU A 5 17.07 -1.95 18.69
N LYS A 6 17.93 -1.32 17.86
CA LYS A 6 17.49 -0.51 16.72
C LYS A 6 16.82 -1.35 15.63
N GLU A 7 17.34 -2.54 15.34
CA GLU A 7 16.70 -3.48 14.41
C GLU A 7 15.39 -4.03 14.95
N HIS A 8 15.34 -4.36 16.24
CA HIS A 8 14.12 -4.82 16.89
C HIS A 8 13.00 -3.77 16.90
N TYR A 9 13.30 -2.49 17.18
CA TYR A 9 12.33 -1.41 17.03
C TYR A 9 11.92 -1.17 15.57
N ARG A 10 12.83 -1.39 14.63
CA ARG A 10 12.54 -1.32 13.19
C ARG A 10 11.53 -2.40 12.79
N GLU A 11 11.75 -3.65 13.21
CA GLU A 11 10.87 -4.78 12.93
C GLU A 11 9.48 -4.57 13.53
N LEU A 12 9.42 -4.14 14.80
CA LEU A 12 8.16 -3.85 15.50
C LEU A 12 7.34 -2.72 14.83
N LEU A 13 8.00 -1.76 14.19
CA LEU A 13 7.33 -0.73 13.38
C LEU A 13 6.91 -1.24 11.99
N HIS A 14 7.61 -2.24 11.43
CA HIS A 14 7.47 -2.64 10.03
C HIS A 14 6.36 -3.67 9.76
N THR A 15 6.08 -4.59 10.70
CA THR A 15 5.57 -5.92 10.27
C THR A 15 4.08 -6.20 10.40
N HIS A 16 3.26 -5.26 10.85
CA HIS A 16 1.81 -5.49 10.87
C HIS A 16 0.98 -4.41 10.16
N LYS A 17 1.40 -3.14 10.20
CA LYS A 17 0.60 -2.04 9.67
C LYS A 17 0.54 -2.03 8.13
N CYS A 18 1.68 -2.06 7.43
CA CYS A 18 1.68 -1.98 5.96
C CYS A 18 0.90 -3.13 5.31
N THR A 19 1.08 -4.36 5.81
CA THR A 19 0.38 -5.54 5.33
C THR A 19 -1.13 -5.45 5.54
N ASP A 20 -1.57 -4.91 6.67
CA ASP A 20 -3.00 -4.77 6.95
C ASP A 20 -3.63 -3.62 6.12
N LEU A 21 -2.87 -2.54 5.86
CA LEU A 21 -3.26 -1.50 4.90
C LEU A 21 -3.40 -2.06 3.48
N ILE A 22 -2.44 -2.87 3.03
CA ILE A 22 -2.51 -3.53 1.71
C ILE A 22 -3.71 -4.46 1.62
N LYS A 23 -3.98 -5.27 2.66
CA LYS A 23 -5.18 -6.12 2.71
C LYS A 23 -6.45 -5.28 2.62
N LEU A 24 -6.54 -4.19 3.39
CA LEU A 24 -7.70 -3.29 3.35
C LEU A 24 -7.92 -2.70 1.96
N ILE A 25 -6.87 -2.19 1.33
CA ILE A 25 -6.91 -1.64 -0.04
C ILE A 25 -7.42 -2.70 -1.03
N LYS A 26 -6.86 -3.92 -0.97
CA LYS A 26 -7.28 -5.03 -1.84
C LYS A 26 -8.74 -5.42 -1.63
N THR A 27 -9.18 -5.57 -0.39
CA THR A 27 -10.56 -5.91 -0.06
C THR A 27 -11.56 -4.87 -0.59
N ILE A 28 -11.27 -3.57 -0.41
CA ILE A 28 -12.15 -2.52 -0.93
C ILE A 28 -12.10 -2.47 -2.46
N TYR A 29 -10.95 -2.73 -3.06
CA TYR A 29 -10.81 -2.79 -4.52
C TYR A 29 -11.62 -3.93 -5.15
N GLU A 30 -11.56 -5.14 -4.59
CA GLU A 30 -12.38 -6.29 -5.02
C GLU A 30 -13.87 -5.98 -4.89
N LYS A 31 -14.29 -5.43 -3.74
CA LYS A 31 -15.67 -4.97 -3.54
C LYS A 31 -16.09 -3.93 -4.58
N ASN A 32 -15.20 -3.00 -4.95
CA ASN A 32 -15.48 -1.98 -5.96
C ASN A 32 -15.70 -2.61 -7.35
N ILE A 33 -14.89 -3.59 -7.74
CA ILE A 33 -15.07 -4.32 -9.00
C ILE A 33 -16.44 -4.98 -9.04
N ASP A 34 -16.83 -5.68 -7.98
CA ASP A 34 -18.13 -6.35 -7.89
C ASP A 34 -19.28 -5.34 -7.98
N LEU A 35 -19.16 -4.18 -7.32
CA LEU A 35 -20.18 -3.13 -7.39
C LEU A 35 -20.30 -2.54 -8.79
N ILE A 36 -19.18 -2.23 -9.45
CA ILE A 36 -19.17 -1.68 -10.81
C ILE A 36 -19.80 -2.66 -11.80
N ASN A 37 -19.50 -3.96 -11.69
CA ASN A 37 -20.12 -5.00 -12.50
C ASN A 37 -21.65 -5.09 -12.30
N ASN A 38 -22.14 -4.62 -11.15
CA ASN A 38 -23.56 -4.52 -10.81
C ASN A 38 -24.16 -3.12 -11.01
N GLY A 39 -23.45 -2.19 -11.67
CA GLY A 39 -23.91 -0.81 -11.90
C GLY A 39 -23.98 0.05 -10.64
N LYS A 40 -23.20 -0.28 -9.61
CA LYS A 40 -23.14 0.41 -8.31
C LYS A 40 -21.76 1.01 -8.07
N HIS A 41 -21.66 1.87 -7.05
CA HIS A 41 -20.42 2.52 -6.63
C HIS A 41 -20.14 2.25 -5.14
N LEU A 42 -18.87 2.39 -4.74
CA LEU A 42 -18.46 2.35 -3.33
C LEU A 42 -19.21 3.38 -2.48
N GLY A 43 -19.50 3.01 -1.23
CA GLY A 43 -20.06 3.93 -0.25
C GLY A 43 -19.04 4.98 0.20
N GLN A 44 -19.52 6.05 0.84
CA GLN A 44 -18.64 7.11 1.37
C GLN A 44 -17.62 6.58 2.39
N ILE A 45 -18.02 5.60 3.20
CA ILE A 45 -17.16 4.96 4.20
C ILE A 45 -15.99 4.25 3.52
N ASP A 46 -16.27 3.41 2.51
CA ASP A 46 -15.23 2.69 1.78
C ASP A 46 -14.26 3.66 1.10
N ASN A 47 -14.77 4.69 0.43
CA ASN A 47 -13.95 5.73 -0.22
C ASN A 47 -13.04 6.48 0.77
N LYS A 48 -13.54 6.76 1.99
CA LYS A 48 -12.74 7.39 3.04
C LYS A 48 -11.60 6.47 3.48
N TYR A 49 -11.90 5.20 3.76
CA TYR A 49 -10.90 4.27 4.30
C TYR A 49 -9.86 3.85 3.26
N ILE A 50 -10.23 3.67 2.00
CA ILE A 50 -9.24 3.36 0.95
C ILE A 50 -8.26 4.52 0.77
N LYS A 51 -8.74 5.76 0.73
CA LYS A 51 -7.88 6.94 0.62
C LYS A 51 -6.94 7.07 1.82
N GLN A 52 -7.45 6.87 3.03
CA GLN A 52 -6.62 6.89 4.24
C GLN A 52 -5.56 5.78 4.24
N ALA A 53 -5.93 4.59 3.77
CA ALA A 53 -5.00 3.46 3.71
C ALA A 53 -3.89 3.70 2.68
N GLU A 54 -4.22 4.19 1.49
CA GLU A 54 -3.25 4.60 0.47
C GLU A 54 -2.35 5.73 1.00
N ASP A 55 -2.92 6.72 1.68
CA ASP A 55 -2.18 7.86 2.21
C ASP A 55 -1.13 7.46 3.25
N LEU A 56 -1.48 6.52 4.13
CA LEU A 56 -0.58 5.97 5.15
C LEU A 56 0.50 5.10 4.50
N LEU A 57 0.09 4.16 3.64
CA LEU A 57 1.02 3.24 2.97
C LEU A 57 2.04 3.99 2.13
N TYR A 58 1.61 4.98 1.35
CA TYR A 58 2.52 5.76 0.51
C TYR A 58 3.42 6.66 1.33
N GLY A 59 2.94 7.19 2.46
CA GLY A 59 3.79 7.93 3.39
C GLY A 59 4.92 7.07 3.97
N GLU A 60 4.62 5.83 4.37
CA GLU A 60 5.62 4.89 4.88
C GLU A 60 6.63 4.50 3.80
N LEU A 61 6.16 4.18 2.59
CA LEU A 61 7.02 3.82 1.47
C LEU A 61 7.92 4.97 1.01
N ALA A 62 7.41 6.21 0.96
CA ALA A 62 8.17 7.40 0.61
C ALA A 62 9.41 7.56 1.51
N ILE A 63 9.21 7.38 2.83
CA ILE A 63 10.31 7.46 3.81
C ILE A 63 11.34 6.35 3.59
N VAL A 64 10.88 5.11 3.38
CA VAL A 64 11.78 3.95 3.22
C VAL A 64 12.57 4.02 1.92
N LEU A 65 11.94 4.49 0.85
CA LEU A 65 12.52 4.59 -0.49
C LEU A 65 13.27 5.91 -0.71
N ASN A 66 13.17 6.86 0.22
CA ASN A 66 13.73 8.21 0.12
C ASN A 66 13.31 8.94 -1.17
N ILE A 67 12.01 8.92 -1.44
CA ILE A 67 11.33 9.61 -2.55
C ILE A 67 10.16 10.42 -2.00
N SER A 68 9.58 11.31 -2.80
CA SER A 68 8.33 11.99 -2.43
C SER A 68 7.14 11.03 -2.45
N LYS A 69 6.05 11.36 -1.73
CA LYS A 69 4.85 10.54 -1.67
C LYS A 69 4.16 10.43 -3.04
N GLU A 70 4.25 11.48 -3.83
CA GLU A 70 3.72 11.59 -5.17
C GLU A 70 4.42 10.61 -6.13
N GLU A 71 5.72 10.37 -5.93
CA GLU A 71 6.54 9.45 -6.73
C GLU A 71 6.32 7.96 -6.38
N VAL A 72 5.73 7.64 -5.22
CA VAL A 72 5.57 6.25 -4.75
C VAL A 72 4.74 5.42 -5.73
N ARG A 73 3.65 5.99 -6.27
CA ARG A 73 2.78 5.28 -7.21
C ARG A 73 3.54 4.88 -8.48
N ASP A 74 4.30 5.81 -9.04
CA ASP A 74 5.05 5.59 -10.28
C ASP A 74 6.19 4.59 -10.05
N TYR A 75 6.87 4.70 -8.90
CA TYR A 75 7.89 3.74 -8.48
C TYR A 75 7.34 2.30 -8.40
N ILE A 76 6.21 2.10 -7.71
CA ILE A 76 5.58 0.76 -7.59
C ILE A 76 5.20 0.24 -8.98
N THR A 77 4.61 1.08 -9.82
CA THR A 77 4.17 0.71 -11.16
C THR A 77 5.34 0.27 -12.04
N SER A 78 6.41 1.07 -12.07
CA SER A 78 7.64 0.73 -12.79
C SER A 78 8.25 -0.58 -12.27
N ARG A 79 8.25 -0.79 -10.95
CA ARG A 79 8.80 -2.00 -10.35
C ARG A 79 8.00 -3.25 -10.73
N ILE A 80 6.68 -3.18 -10.76
CA ILE A 80 5.81 -4.29 -11.15
C ILE A 80 5.99 -4.61 -12.64
N GLN A 81 5.97 -3.61 -13.52
CA GLN A 81 6.20 -3.80 -14.95
C GLN A 81 7.57 -4.43 -15.24
N GLY A 82 8.62 -3.99 -14.53
CA GLY A 82 9.94 -4.59 -14.62
C GLY A 82 10.04 -6.03 -14.08
N LEU A 83 9.10 -6.47 -13.24
CA LEU A 83 9.00 -7.87 -12.80
C LEU A 83 8.26 -8.75 -13.80
N GLU A 84 7.32 -8.19 -14.57
CA GLU A 84 6.57 -8.90 -15.61
C GLU A 84 7.44 -9.19 -16.84
N THR A 85 8.33 -8.26 -17.22
CA THR A 85 9.30 -8.44 -18.31
C THR A 85 10.39 -9.47 -18.00
N ALA A 86 10.74 -9.66 -16.73
CA ALA A 86 11.73 -10.67 -16.30
C ALA A 86 11.14 -12.09 -16.13
N LYS A 87 9.81 -12.23 -16.19
CA LYS A 87 9.09 -13.51 -16.09
C LYS A 87 8.58 -14.03 -17.44
N SER A 88 8.79 -13.28 -18.52
CA SER A 88 8.37 -13.61 -19.89
C SER A 88 9.51 -14.23 -20.69
#